data_AF-A0A538EEY6-F1
#
_entry.id   AF-A0A538EEY6-F1
#
_cell.length_a   1.000
_cell.length_b   1.000
_cell.length_c   1.000
_cell.angle_alpha   90.00
_cell.angle_beta   90.00
_cell.angle_gamma   90.00
#
_symmetry.space_group_name_H-M   'P 1'
#
loop_
_entity.id
_entity.type
_entity.pdbx_description
1 polymer ?
#
loop_
_entity_poly.entity_id
_entity_poly.type
_entity_poly.pdbx_seq_one_letter_code
_entity_poly.pdbx_strand_id
1 'polypeptide(L)' 'MASWSEFAAAQPRLASVIRALVHQYGPGLGYLATVRTDGGPRVHPVSPVITDEGLYCF' A
#
# COMPACT_ATOMS: atom_id res chain seq x y z
N MET A 1 7.08 12.01 -3.88
CA MET A 1 5.97 11.02 -3.88
C MET A 1 5.27 11.18 -2.55
N ALA A 2 3.94 11.28 -2.51
CA ALA A 2 3.23 11.46 -1.25
C ALA A 2 3.39 10.23 -0.35
N SER A 3 3.57 10.45 0.95
CA SER A 3 3.45 9.42 1.98
C SER A 3 2.01 8.94 2.10
N TRP A 4 1.82 7.79 2.75
CA TRP A 4 0.47 7.27 3.01
C TRP A 4 -0.37 8.24 3.86
N SER A 5 0.20 8.85 4.90
CA SER A 5 -0.55 9.77 5.76
C SER A 5 -0.99 11.04 5.03
N GLU A 6 -0.13 11.60 4.16
CA GLU A 6 -0.51 12.73 3.29
C GLU A 6 -1.68 12.35 2.35
N PHE A 7 -1.62 11.16 1.75
CA PHE A 7 -2.71 10.65 0.91
C PHE A 7 -4.00 10.43 1.71
N ALA A 8 -3.92 9.82 2.90
CA ALA A 8 -5.08 9.52 3.73
C ALA A 8 -5.77 10.79 4.24
N ALA A 9 -5.00 11.84 4.57
CA ALA A 9 -5.53 13.15 4.92
C ALA A 9 -6.25 13.81 3.73
N ALA A 10 -5.68 13.70 2.53
CA ALA A 10 -6.25 14.30 1.32
C ALA A 10 -7.48 13.55 0.77
N GLN A 11 -7.56 12.23 0.97
CA GLN A 11 -8.60 11.36 0.41
C GLN A 11 -9.09 10.32 1.45
N PRO A 12 -9.74 10.77 2.54
CA PRO A 12 -10.04 9.90 3.69
C PRO A 12 -10.96 8.72 3.37
N ARG A 13 -11.98 8.95 2.51
CA ARG A 13 -12.89 7.88 2.09
C ARG A 13 -12.17 6.80 1.28
N LEU A 14 -11.29 7.20 0.36
CA LEU A 14 -10.55 6.26 -0.47
C LEU A 14 -9.54 5.47 0.36
N ALA A 15 -8.84 6.13 1.29
CA ALA A 15 -7.93 5.46 2.21
C ALA A 15 -8.63 4.40 3.06
N SER A 16 -9.85 4.68 3.55
CA SER A 16 -10.69 3.71 4.26
C SER A 16 -11.02 2.49 3.39
N VAL A 17 -11.42 2.70 2.13
CA VAL A 17 -11.72 1.60 1.19
C VAL A 17 -10.48 0.77 0.90
N ILE A 18 -9.33 1.41 0.65
CA ILE A 18 -8.06 0.70 0.41
C ILE A 18 -7.70 -0.15 1.62
N ARG A 19 -7.81 0.40 2.84
CA ARG A 19 -7.53 -0.36 4.06
C ARG A 19 -8.43 -1.58 4.20
N ALA A 20 -9.72 -1.43 3.92
CA ALA A 20 -10.68 -2.53 3.95
C ALA A 20 -10.35 -3.61 2.90
N LEU A 21 -9.93 -3.22 1.71
CA LEU A 21 -9.53 -4.15 0.64
C LEU A 21 -8.24 -4.91 1.01
N VAL A 22 -7.21 -4.19 1.46
CA VAL A 22 -5.92 -4.78 1.83
C VAL A 22 -6.06 -5.77 2.99
N HIS A 23 -6.92 -5.47 3.96
CA HIS A 23 -7.16 -6.30 5.15
C HIS A 23 -8.42 -7.18 5.05
N GLN A 24 -8.97 -7.39 3.84
CA GLN A 24 -10.22 -8.13 3.64
C GLN A 24 -10.22 -9.52 4.29
N TYR A 25 -9.05 -10.16 4.37
CA TYR A 25 -8.87 -11.51 4.89
C TYR A 25 -8.07 -11.56 6.20
N GLY A 26 -7.97 -10.45 6.93
CA GLY A 26 -7.22 -10.33 8.17
C GLY A 26 -5.86 -9.67 7.95
N PRO A 27 -4.77 -10.44 7.69
CA PRO A 27 -3.48 -9.86 7.31
C PRO A 27 -3.60 -8.97 6.08
N GLY A 28 -2.73 -7.96 5.99
CA GLY A 28 -2.62 -7.17 4.76
C GLY A 28 -2.14 -8.07 3.62
N LEU A 29 -2.82 -8.04 2.48
CA LEU A 29 -2.42 -8.79 1.29
C LEU A 29 -2.32 -7.86 0.09
N GLY A 30 -1.22 -7.97 -0.66
CA GLY A 30 -1.03 -7.20 -1.87
C GLY A 30 0.21 -7.60 -2.67
N TYR A 31 0.39 -6.93 -3.80
CA TYR A 31 1.59 -7.05 -4.63
C TYR A 31 2.27 -5.70 -4.72
N LEU A 32 3.57 -5.66 -4.42
CA LEU A 32 4.39 -4.47 -4.60
C LEU A 32 4.98 -4.48 -6.01
N ALA A 33 4.61 -3.49 -6.81
CA ALA A 33 5.18 -3.27 -8.13
C ALA A 33 6.31 -2.23 -8.08
N THR A 34 7.46 -2.57 -8.66
CA THR A 34 8.59 -1.64 -8.84
C THR A 34 9.07 -1.69 -10.29
N VAL A 35 9.81 -0.66 -10.71
CA VAL A 35 10.40 -0.57 -12.04
C VAL A 35 11.90 -0.84 -11.90
N ARG A 36 12.42 -1.78 -12.70
CA ARG A 36 13.86 -2.04 -12.80
C ARG A 36 14.58 -0.86 -13.44
N THR A 37 15.90 -0.83 -13.27
CA THR A 37 16.78 0.11 -13.98
C THR A 37 16.67 0.03 -15.50
N ASP A 38 16.27 -1.12 -16.07
CA ASP A 38 16.03 -1.31 -17.51
C ASP A 38 14.56 -1.10 -17.92
N GLY A 39 13.71 -0.59 -17.03
CA GLY A 39 12.31 -0.28 -17.31
C GLY A 39 11.34 -1.45 -17.17
N GLY A 40 11.83 -2.68 -16.97
CA GLY A 40 10.96 -3.85 -16.79
C GLY A 40 10.24 -3.83 -15.43
N PRO A 41 8.96 -4.27 -15.35
CA PRO A 41 8.25 -4.36 -14.08
C PRO A 41 8.76 -5.52 -13.22
N ARG A 42 8.80 -5.32 -11.90
CA ARG A 42 8.94 -6.38 -10.90
C ARG A 42 7.71 -6.36 -10.01
N VAL A 43 7.17 -7.54 -9.71
CA VAL A 43 6.00 -7.69 -8.86
C VAL A 43 6.32 -8.76 -7.82
N HIS A 44 6.15 -8.45 -6.53
CA HIS A 44 6.38 -9.38 -5.43
C HIS A 44 5.16 -9.42 -4.51
N PRO A 45 4.65 -10.60 -4.11
CA PRO A 45 3.62 -10.68 -3.08
C PRO A 45 4.17 -10.19 -1.73
N VAL A 46 3.43 -9.34 -1.03
CA VAL A 46 3.83 -8.76 0.25
C VAL A 46 2.68 -8.81 1.24
N SER A 47 3.01 -8.73 2.53
CA SER A 47 2.04 -8.55 3.62
C SER A 47 2.19 -7.13 4.20
N PRO A 48 1.59 -6.10 3.56
CA PRO A 48 1.76 -4.72 3.98
C PRO A 48 1.08 -4.45 5.33
N VAL A 49 1.68 -3.56 6.12
CA VAL A 49 1.13 -3.06 7.37
C VAL A 49 0.72 -1.60 7.19
N ILE A 50 -0.56 -1.30 7.40
CA ILE A 50 -1.09 0.07 7.36
C ILE A 50 -1.39 0.53 8.78
N THR A 51 -0.73 1.58 9.24
CA THR A 51 -0.98 2.28 10.51
C THR A 51 -1.49 3.70 10.22
N ASP A 52 -1.80 4.46 11.27
CA ASP A 52 -2.14 5.88 11.13
C ASP A 52 -0.91 6.73 10.72
N GLU A 53 0.30 6.25 11.01
CA GLU A 53 1.57 6.89 10.66
C GLU A 53 2.09 6.54 9.27
N GLY A 54 1.63 5.44 8.67
CA GLY A 54 2.12 5.06 7.35
C GLY A 54 1.71 3.70 6.82
N LEU A 55 2.26 3.36 5.65
CA LEU A 55 2.20 2.06 5.03
C LEU A 55 3.61 1.50 4.91
N TYR A 56 3.82 0.28 5.41
CA TYR A 56 5.12 -0.36 5.50
C TYR A 56 5.11 -1.76 4.86
N CYS A 57 6.20 -2.10 4.19
CA CYS A 57 6.50 -3.44 3.67
C CYS A 57 7.92 -3.81 4.13
N PHE A 58 8.10 -5.03 4.63
CA PHE A 58 9.36 -5.57 5.13
C PHE A 58 9.79 -6.79 4.32
#